data_AF-A0A0F9RXX5-F1
#
_entry.id   AF-A0A0F9RXX5-F1
#
_cell.length_a   1.000
_cell.length_b   1.000
_cell.length_c   1.000
_cell.angle_alpha   90.00
_cell.angle_beta   90.00
_cell.angle_gamma   90.00
#
_symmetry.space_group_name_H-M   'P 1'
#
loop_
_entity.id
_entity.type
_entity.pdbx_description
1 polymer ?
#
loop_
_entity_poly.entity_id
_entity_poly.type
_entity_poly.pdbx_seq_one_letter_code
_entity_poly.pdbx_strand_id
1 'polypeptide(L)'
;MKTQELFEQEKHWWRLDFGIKLINDSDWSRVNEIGEELENQFGGEELGAGTGFGVRDISLLFPTEEKARQAKLALRRLSRGKPRFEIEYADAAPYEDE
;
A
#
# COMPACT_ATOMS: atom_id res chain seq x y z
N MET A 1 -40.10 -10.93 -13.94
CA MET A 1 -39.26 -10.03 -14.76
C MET A 1 -39.36 -8.66 -14.13
N LYS A 2 -38.32 -7.86 -13.85
CA LYS A 2 -36.87 -7.92 -14.02
C LYS A 2 -36.35 -6.68 -13.27
N THR A 3 -35.60 -6.85 -12.19
CA THR A 3 -34.62 -5.90 -11.62
C THR A 3 -34.06 -6.58 -10.37
N GLN A 4 -32.97 -7.34 -10.32
CA GLN A 4 -31.75 -7.37 -11.16
C GLN A 4 -31.22 -5.99 -11.55
N GLU A 5 -31.50 -4.96 -10.76
CA GLU A 5 -30.45 -3.99 -10.43
C GLU A 5 -29.58 -4.68 -9.38
N LEU A 6 -28.79 -5.61 -9.90
CA LEU A 6 -27.62 -6.18 -9.27
C LEU A 6 -26.74 -4.99 -8.90
N PHE A 7 -26.53 -4.82 -7.59
CA PHE A 7 -25.36 -4.23 -6.97
C PHE A 7 -24.17 -4.03 -7.95
N GLU A 8 -24.10 -2.87 -8.60
CA GLU A 8 -22.82 -2.26 -8.90
C GLU A 8 -22.35 -1.68 -7.56
N GLN A 9 -21.79 -2.54 -6.71
CA GLN A 9 -20.82 -2.05 -5.75
C GLN A 9 -19.63 -1.60 -6.59
N GLU A 10 -19.60 -0.33 -6.97
CA GLU A 10 -18.35 0.33 -7.32
C GLU A 10 -17.38 0.01 -6.18
N LYS A 11 -16.40 -0.86 -6.46
CA LYS A 11 -15.38 -1.19 -5.48
C LYS A 11 -14.52 0.06 -5.34
N HIS A 12 -14.89 0.92 -4.39
CA HIS A 12 -14.07 2.07 -4.03
C HIS A 12 -12.84 1.59 -3.27
N TRP A 13 -11.76 1.38 -4.01
CA TRP A 13 -10.46 1.07 -3.43
C TRP A 13 -9.75 2.35 -3.03
N TRP A 14 -8.88 2.22 -2.03
CA TRP A 14 -8.00 3.27 -1.56
C TRP A 14 -6.57 2.84 -1.76
N ARG A 15 -5.83 3.62 -2.53
CA ARG A 15 -4.43 3.37 -2.87
C ARG A 15 -3.52 4.01 -1.84
N LEU A 16 -2.47 3.29 -1.48
CA LEU A 16 -1.33 3.79 -0.74
C LEU A 16 -0.05 3.47 -1.51
N ASP A 17 0.67 4.52 -1.90
CA ASP A 17 1.97 4.41 -2.53
C ASP A 17 3.08 4.68 -1.54
N PHE A 18 4.12 3.85 -1.56
CA PHE A 18 5.32 4.06 -0.76
C PHE A 18 6.57 3.51 -1.44
N GLY A 19 7.69 4.18 -1.20
CA GLY A 19 9.02 3.76 -1.62
C GLY A 19 9.86 3.33 -0.42
N ILE A 20 10.60 2.23 -0.57
CA ILE A 20 11.55 1.76 0.46
C ILE A 20 12.98 1.94 -0.03
N LYS A 21 13.76 2.73 0.72
CA LYS A 21 15.17 3.00 0.46
C LYS A 21 16.05 2.26 1.46
N LEU A 22 16.81 1.29 0.97
CA LEU A 22 17.77 0.53 1.79
C LEU A 22 19.00 1.39 2.09
N ILE A 23 19.41 1.44 3.37
CA ILE A 23 20.55 2.27 3.81
C ILE A 23 21.88 1.54 3.58
N ASN A 24 21.90 0.21 3.77
CA ASN A 24 23.07 -0.65 3.51
C ASN A 24 22.59 -2.02 2.99
N ASP A 25 23.16 -2.43 1.86
CA ASP A 25 22.99 -3.71 1.14
C ASP A 25 21.62 -4.06 0.53
N SER A 26 21.73 -4.77 -0.60
CA SER A 26 20.72 -5.11 -1.61
C SER A 26 19.74 -6.22 -1.22
N ASP A 27 19.40 -6.36 0.06
CA ASP A 27 18.46 -7.39 0.50
C ASP A 27 17.01 -6.94 0.30
N TRP A 28 16.54 -7.15 -0.92
CA TRP A 28 15.20 -6.81 -1.37
C TRP A 28 14.10 -7.75 -0.85
N SER A 29 14.46 -8.90 -0.25
CA SER A 29 13.48 -9.83 0.33
C SER A 29 12.63 -9.14 1.39
N ARG A 30 13.26 -8.29 2.20
CA ARG A 30 12.60 -7.57 3.28
C ARG A 30 11.61 -6.50 2.80
N VAL A 31 11.79 -5.99 1.59
CA VAL A 31 10.88 -5.01 0.98
C VAL A 31 9.56 -5.67 0.63
N ASN A 32 9.61 -6.87 0.04
CA ASN A 32 8.41 -7.66 -0.23
C ASN A 32 7.69 -8.05 1.07
N GLU A 33 8.44 -8.49 2.09
CA GLU A 33 7.86 -8.85 3.39
C GLU A 33 7.08 -7.69 4.04
N ILE A 34 7.50 -6.43 3.85
CA ILE A 34 6.77 -5.27 4.37
C ILE A 34 5.44 -5.09 3.63
N GLY A 35 5.43 -5.24 2.30
CA GLY A 35 4.20 -5.22 1.50
C GLY A 35 3.23 -6.32 1.97
N GLU A 36 3.71 -7.56 2.02
CA GLU A 36 2.95 -8.73 2.48
C GLU A 36 2.43 -8.56 3.93
N GLU A 37 3.22 -7.98 4.84
CA GLU A 37 2.80 -7.73 6.22
C GLU A 37 1.60 -6.75 6.26
N LEU A 38 1.63 -5.69 5.46
CA LEU A 38 0.55 -4.71 5.38
C LEU A 38 -0.69 -5.29 4.70
N GLU A 39 -0.53 -6.06 3.63
CA GLU A 39 -1.61 -6.77 2.95
C GLU A 39 -2.33 -7.71 3.91
N ASN A 40 -1.58 -8.58 4.59
CA ASN A 40 -2.13 -9.55 5.53
C ASN A 40 -2.78 -8.88 6.74
N GLN A 41 -2.19 -7.79 7.27
CA GLN A 41 -2.69 -7.13 8.47
C GLN A 41 -3.93 -6.28 8.23
N PHE A 42 -4.00 -5.55 7.12
CA PHE A 42 -5.06 -4.58 6.86
C PHE A 42 -6.04 -5.05 5.76
N GLY A 43 -5.77 -6.20 5.13
CA GLY A 43 -6.55 -6.74 4.02
C GLY A 43 -6.39 -5.89 2.77
N GLY A 44 -5.13 -5.63 2.41
CA GLY A 44 -4.76 -4.94 1.18
C GLY A 44 -4.39 -5.90 0.05
N GLU A 45 -4.38 -5.42 -1.18
CA GLU A 45 -3.97 -6.16 -2.39
C GLU A 45 -2.82 -5.43 -3.09
N GLU A 46 -1.78 -6.14 -3.51
CA GLU A 46 -0.68 -5.57 -4.30
C GLU A 46 -1.19 -5.15 -5.69
N LEU A 47 -1.05 -3.87 -6.03
CA LEU A 47 -1.31 -3.38 -7.39
C LEU A 47 -0.06 -3.49 -8.28
N GLY A 48 1.12 -3.58 -7.66
CA GLY A 48 2.42 -3.69 -8.31
C GLY A 48 3.34 -2.50 -8.01
N ALA A 49 4.23 -2.20 -8.96
CA ALA A 49 5.21 -1.13 -8.82
C ALA A 49 4.52 0.24 -8.76
N GLY A 50 4.78 1.00 -7.70
CA GLY A 50 4.21 2.32 -7.52
C GLY A 50 4.81 3.39 -8.42
N THR A 51 4.28 4.60 -8.30
CA THR A 51 4.59 5.72 -9.19
C THR A 51 5.19 6.90 -8.43
N GLY A 52 6.50 6.91 -8.20
CA GLY A 52 7.22 8.19 -8.09
C GLY A 52 8.17 8.43 -6.93
N PHE A 53 8.67 7.42 -6.21
CA PHE A 53 9.69 7.64 -5.15
C PHE A 53 11.13 7.35 -5.58
N GLY A 54 11.36 6.94 -6.83
CA GLY A 54 12.71 6.78 -7.39
C GLY A 54 13.52 5.62 -6.79
N VAL A 55 12.86 4.76 -5.99
CA VAL A 55 13.38 3.51 -5.43
C VAL A 55 12.36 2.40 -5.76
N ARG A 56 12.37 1.26 -5.05
CA ARG A 56 11.37 0.21 -5.26
C ARG A 56 10.03 0.70 -4.72
N ASP A 57 9.21 1.20 -5.63
CA ASP A 57 7.90 1.75 -5.33
C ASP A 57 6.90 0.60 -5.23
N ILE A 58 6.06 0.60 -4.20
CA ILE A 58 4.99 -0.37 -3.97
C ILE A 58 3.67 0.39 -3.89
N SER A 59 2.65 -0.16 -4.55
CA SER A 59 1.28 0.30 -4.47
C SER A 59 0.39 -0.78 -3.88
N LEU A 60 -0.30 -0.44 -2.79
CA LEU A 60 -1.29 -1.32 -2.17
C LEU A 60 -2.69 -0.71 -2.27
N LEU A 61 -3.67 -1.55 -2.60
CA LEU A 61 -5.09 -1.20 -2.57
C LEU A 61 -5.72 -1.69 -1.28
N PHE A 62 -6.53 -0.85 -0.65
CA PHE A 62 -7.29 -1.18 0.54
C PHE A 62 -8.78 -0.96 0.30
N PRO A 63 -9.66 -1.79 0.88
CA PRO A 63 -11.09 -1.69 0.64
C PRO A 63 -11.75 -0.48 1.32
N THR A 64 -11.04 0.24 2.19
CA THR A 64 -11.52 1.47 2.85
C THR A 64 -10.39 2.48 3.12
N GLU A 65 -10.74 3.77 3.21
CA GLU A 65 -9.82 4.84 3.60
C GLU A 65 -9.16 4.58 4.96
N GLU A 66 -9.96 4.12 5.93
CA GLU A 66 -9.47 3.85 7.28
C GLU A 66 -8.38 2.77 7.28
N LYS A 67 -8.54 1.72 6.48
CA LYS A 67 -7.52 0.67 6.34
C LYS A 67 -6.25 1.21 5.69
N ALA A 68 -6.37 2.01 4.63
CA ALA A 68 -5.22 2.67 4.01
C ALA A 68 -4.50 3.60 5.00
N ARG A 69 -5.25 4.35 5.82
CA ARG A 69 -4.69 5.19 6.89
C ARG A 69 -3.98 4.38 7.97
N GLN A 70 -4.56 3.27 8.40
CA GLN A 70 -3.95 2.37 9.40
C GLN A 70 -2.66 1.76 8.86
N ALA A 71 -2.63 1.31 7.60
CA ALA A 71 -1.43 0.83 6.92
C ALA A 71 -0.34 1.92 6.86
N LYS A 72 -0.71 3.15 6.49
CA LYS A 72 0.20 4.31 6.51
C LYS A 72 0.80 4.57 7.90
N LEU A 73 -0.03 4.49 8.95
CA LEU A 73 0.45 4.66 10.33
C LEU A 73 1.41 3.54 10.75
N ALA A 74 1.16 2.30 10.32
CA ALA A 74 2.04 1.16 10.54
C ALA A 74 3.40 1.35 9.85
N LEU A 75 3.39 1.75 8.56
CA LEU A 75 4.61 2.10 7.81
C LEU A 75 5.43 3.18 8.52
N ARG A 76 4.78 4.25 9.01
CA ARG A 76 5.45 5.32 9.76
C ARG A 76 6.07 4.84 11.07
N ARG A 77 5.49 3.83 11.74
CA ARG A 77 6.07 3.23 12.95
C ARG A 77 7.27 2.36 12.60
N LEU A 78 7.17 1.59 11.52
CA LEU A 78 8.26 0.75 11.00
C LEU A 78 9.50 1.58 10.62
N SER A 79 9.32 2.70 9.92
CA SER A 79 10.43 3.57 9.51
C SER A 79 11.14 4.26 10.68
N ARG A 80 10.43 4.52 11.78
CA ARG A 80 11.02 5.11 13.00
C ARG A 80 11.78 4.11 13.86
N GLY A 81 11.42 2.83 13.78
CA GLY A 81 11.96 1.79 14.65
C GLY A 81 13.22 1.09 14.16
N LYS A 82 13.62 1.26 12.88
CA LYS A 82 14.68 0.47 12.26
C LYS A 82 15.70 1.34 11.51
N PRO A 83 17.00 1.36 11.89
CA PRO A 83 18.03 2.17 11.23
C PRO A 83 18.52 1.62 9.88
N ARG A 84 17.81 0.64 9.28
CA ARG A 84 18.28 -0.12 8.10
C ARG A 84 17.61 0.31 6.79
N PHE A 85 16.49 1.01 6.84
CA PHE A 85 15.79 1.52 5.67
C PHE A 85 15.05 2.81 6.00
N GLU A 86 14.87 3.64 4.99
CA GLU A 86 14.02 4.83 4.99
C GLU A 86 12.77 4.53 4.17
N ILE A 87 11.60 5.01 4.60
CA ILE A 87 10.35 4.84 3.88
C ILE A 87 9.80 6.22 3.54
N GLU A 88 9.60 6.44 2.24
CA GLU A 88 8.84 7.56 1.70
C GLU A 88 7.44 7.07 1.34
N TYR A 89 6.41 7.89 1.57
CA TYR A 89 5.02 7.47 1.33
C TYR A 89 4.14 8.66 0.97
N ALA A 90 3.14 8.42 0.12
CA ALA A 90 2.09 9.37 -0.20
C ALA A 90 0.98 9.38 0.87
N ASP A 91 0.09 10.35 0.76
CA ASP A 91 -1.23 10.25 1.39
C ASP A 91 -2.06 9.16 0.69
N ALA A 92 -2.90 8.47 1.46
CA ALA A 92 -3.84 7.52 0.89
C ALA A 92 -4.85 8.29 0.01
N ALA A 93 -5.07 7.80 -1.20
CA ALA A 93 -5.95 8.43 -2.18
C ALA A 93 -6.98 7.42 -2.70
N PRO A 94 -8.16 7.87 -3.16
CA PRO A 94 -9.07 7.00 -3.91
C PRO A 94 -8.34 6.41 -5.12
N TYR A 95 -8.56 5.13 -5.39
CA TYR A 95 -8.12 4.48 -6.61
C TYR A 95 -9.28 4.51 -7.62
N GLU A 96 -9.04 5.17 -8.74
CA GLU A 96 -9.92 5.15 -9.89
C GLU A 96 -9.29 4.15 -10.89
N ASP A 97 -10.01 3.07 -11.19
CA ASP A 97 -9.57 2.06 -12.16
C ASP A 97 -9.65 2.72 -13.55
N GLU A 98 -8.49 3.09 -14.12
CA GLU A 98 -8.38 3.69 -15.46
C GLU A 98 -8.64 2.68 -16.59
#